data_AF-A0A223NV77-F1
#
_entry.id   AF-A0A223NV77-F1
#
_cell.length_a   1.000
_cell.length_b   1.000
_cell.length_c   1.000
_cell.angle_alpha   90.00
_cell.angle_beta   90.00
_cell.angle_gamma   90.00
#
_symmetry.space_group_name_H-M   'P 1'
#
loop_
_entity.id
_entity.type
_entity.pdbx_description
1 polymer ?
#
loop_
_entity_poly.entity_id
_entity_poly.type
_entity_poly.pdbx_seq_one_letter_code
_entity_poly.pdbx_strand_id
1 'polypeptide(L)'
;MATLSVNIDNKKSEKAVKAMLDALDLSYSFTTDDEQVTQPPNKAEEVIYHKLRRALEQIILHQEGRLKLNNIDEVITELRK
;
A
#
# COMPACT_ATOMS: atom_id res chain seq x y z
N MET A 1 13.26 -2.70 -13.94
CA MET A 1 12.28 -1.62 -13.76
C MET A 1 11.02 -2.26 -13.22
N ALA A 2 10.53 -1.80 -12.07
CA ALA A 2 9.34 -2.36 -11.43
C ALA A 2 8.17 -1.40 -11.66
N THR A 3 7.06 -1.90 -12.20
CA THR A 3 5.84 -1.14 -12.43
C THR A 3 4.80 -1.61 -11.42
N LEU A 4 4.18 -0.66 -10.71
CA LEU A 4 3.12 -0.93 -9.74
C LEU A 4 1.80 -0.42 -10.30
N SER A 5 0.87 -1.33 -10.59
CA SER A 5 -0.50 -1.00 -11.00
C SER A 5 -1.42 -1.04 -9.78
N VAL A 6 -2.17 0.02 -9.54
CA VAL A 6 -3.11 0.11 -8.41
C VAL A 6 -4.49 0.42 -8.95
N ASN A 7 -5.47 -0.44 -8.64
CA ASN A 7 -6.86 -0.20 -8.98
C ASN A 7 -7.50 0.71 -7.92
N ILE A 8 -8.05 1.84 -8.34
CA ILE A 8 -8.70 2.83 -7.46
C ILE A 8 -10.15 2.99 -7.91
N ASP A 9 -11.06 2.40 -7.15
CA ASP A 9 -12.51 2.46 -7.38
C ASP A 9 -13.09 3.87 -7.10
N ASN A 10 -12.46 4.64 -6.21
CA ASN A 10 -13.00 5.92 -5.73
C ASN A 10 -12.27 7.14 -6.32
N LYS A 11 -13.03 7.99 -7.02
CA LYS A 11 -12.57 9.25 -7.64
C LYS A 11 -11.91 10.26 -6.69
N LYS A 12 -12.29 10.25 -5.40
CA LYS A 12 -11.63 11.10 -4.38
C LYS A 12 -10.25 10.56 -4.03
N SER A 13 -10.12 9.24 -3.92
CA SER A 13 -8.86 8.56 -3.67
C SER A 13 -7.91 8.68 -4.86
N GLU A 14 -8.43 8.64 -6.09
CA GLU A 14 -7.65 8.85 -7.32
C GLU A 14 -6.93 10.20 -7.31
N LYS A 15 -7.66 11.28 -6.96
CA LYS A 15 -7.07 12.63 -6.84
C LYS A 15 -6.00 12.72 -5.76
N ALA A 16 -6.20 12.05 -4.63
CA ALA A 16 -5.22 12.05 -3.54
C ALA A 16 -3.94 11.32 -3.95
N VAL A 17 -4.07 10.15 -4.58
CA VAL A 17 -2.91 9.38 -5.07
C VAL A 17 -2.18 10.16 -6.16
N LYS A 18 -2.90 10.80 -7.09
CA LYS A 18 -2.30 11.67 -8.10
C LYS A 18 -1.47 12.80 -7.48
N ALA A 19 -2.04 13.53 -6.52
CA ALA A 19 -1.34 14.62 -5.85
C ALA A 19 -0.08 14.14 -5.10
N MET A 20 -0.12 12.94 -4.53
CA MET A 20 1.06 12.34 -3.90
C MET A 20 2.14 11.95 -4.92
N LEU A 21 1.77 11.35 -6.05
CA LEU A 21 2.72 10.99 -7.10
C LEU A 21 3.36 12.23 -7.75
N ASP A 22 2.55 13.27 -7.99
CA ASP A 22 3.02 14.56 -8.50
C ASP A 22 3.98 15.24 -7.50
N ALA A 23 3.68 15.19 -6.19
CA ALA A 23 4.55 15.76 -5.16
C ALA A 23 5.89 15.01 -4.99
N LEU A 24 5.93 13.74 -5.38
CA LEU A 24 7.11 12.89 -5.32
C LEU A 24 7.89 12.82 -6.64
N ASP A 25 7.44 13.54 -7.68
CA ASP A 25 8.01 13.56 -9.03
C ASP A 25 8.20 12.16 -9.63
N LEU A 26 7.23 11.27 -9.36
CA LEU A 26 7.25 9.89 -9.83
C LEU A 26 6.55 9.79 -11.18
N SER A 27 7.13 9.05 -12.13
CA SER A 27 6.49 8.79 -13.42
C SER A 27 5.35 7.77 -13.26
N TYR A 28 4.14 8.13 -13.70
CA TYR A 28 2.96 7.25 -13.70
C TYR A 28 2.14 7.41 -14.99
N SER A 29 1.30 6.42 -15.29
CA SER A 29 0.39 6.41 -16.43
C SER A 29 -0.98 5.88 -16.02
N PHE A 30 -2.06 6.47 -16.53
CA PHE A 30 -3.42 5.96 -16.34
C PHE A 30 -3.83 5.11 -17.53
N THR A 31 -4.27 3.89 -17.26
CA THR A 31 -5.01 3.06 -18.20
C THR A 31 -6.47 3.10 -17.78
N THR A 32 -7.26 3.95 -18.43
CA THR A 32 -8.73 3.93 -18.31
C THR A 32 -9.25 2.84 -19.24
N ASP A 33 -9.09 1.59 -18.84
CA ASP A 33 -9.72 0.47 -19.53
C ASP A 33 -11.11 0.26 -18.91
N ASP A 34 -12.15 0.42 -19.73
CA ASP A 34 -13.57 0.17 -19.42
C ASP A 34 -13.88 -1.31 -19.06
N GLU A 35 -12.86 -2.13 -18.87
CA GLU A 35 -13.00 -3.52 -18.44
C GLU A 35 -12.42 -3.66 -17.04
N GLN A 36 -13.31 -3.52 -16.05
CA GLN A 36 -13.08 -3.98 -14.69
C GLN A 36 -12.87 -5.51 -14.69
N VAL A 37 -11.69 -5.95 -15.09
CA VAL A 37 -11.22 -7.28 -14.76
C VAL A 37 -10.76 -7.19 -13.32
N THR A 38 -11.65 -7.53 -12.39
CA THR A 38 -11.36 -7.75 -10.98
C THR A 38 -10.40 -8.93 -10.87
N GLN A 39 -9.13 -8.70 -11.18
CA GLN A 39 -8.08 -9.69 -10.98
C GLN A 39 -7.86 -9.81 -9.47
N PRO A 40 -8.00 -11.01 -8.89
CA PRO A 40 -7.69 -11.20 -7.47
C PRO A 40 -6.22 -10.84 -7.23
N PRO A 41 -5.90 -10.18 -6.09
CA PRO A 41 -4.56 -9.73 -5.82
C PRO A 41 -3.59 -10.91 -5.87
N ASN A 42 -2.50 -10.73 -6.61
CA ASN A 42 -1.45 -11.73 -6.66
C ASN A 42 -0.84 -11.87 -5.25
N LYS A 43 -0.30 -13.05 -4.89
CA LYS A 43 0.29 -13.29 -3.55
C LYS A 43 1.33 -12.25 -3.15
N ALA A 44 2.03 -11.67 -4.12
CA ALA A 44 2.98 -10.58 -3.90
C ALA A 44 2.28 -9.27 -3.48
N GLU A 45 1.14 -8.96 -4.08
CA GLU A 45 0.34 -7.76 -3.80
C GLU A 45 -0.32 -7.85 -2.43
N GLU A 46 -0.79 -9.03 -2.03
CA GLU A 46 -1.30 -9.27 -0.67
C GLU A 46 -0.23 -8.99 0.39
N VAL A 47 1.01 -9.47 0.18
CA VAL A 47 2.13 -9.22 1.09
C VAL A 47 2.43 -7.72 1.20
N ILE A 48 2.41 -7.00 0.07
CA ILE A 48 2.63 -5.55 0.06
C ILE A 48 1.49 -4.83 0.79
N TYR A 49 0.23 -5.22 0.54
CA TYR A 49 -0.94 -4.68 1.21
C TYR A 49 -0.85 -4.85 2.74
N HIS A 50 -0.49 -6.05 3.21
CA HIS A 50 -0.32 -6.32 4.64
C HIS A 50 0.80 -5.47 5.26
N LYS A 51 1.93 -5.30 4.57
CA LYS A 51 3.03 -4.43 5.03
C LYS A 51 2.59 -2.97 5.14
N LEU A 52 1.94 -2.44 4.11
CA LEU A 52 1.47 -1.05 4.08
C LEU A 52 0.42 -0.79 5.16
N ARG A 53 -0.52 -1.73 5.34
CA ARG A 53 -1.54 -1.64 6.39
C ARG A 53 -0.90 -1.63 7.79
N ARG A 54 0.08 -2.50 8.04
CA ARG A 54 0.78 -2.57 9.33
C ARG A 54 1.54 -1.27 9.63
N ALA A 55 2.21 -0.70 8.62
CA ALA A 55 2.90 0.57 8.76
C ALA A 55 1.93 1.72 9.08
N LEU A 56 0.77 1.76 8.43
CA LEU A 56 -0.26 2.77 8.68
C LEU A 56 -0.82 2.67 10.11
N GLU A 57 -1.09 1.46 10.60
CA GLU A 57 -1.51 1.23 11.99
C GLU A 57 -0.45 1.73 12.99
N GLN A 58 0.84 1.51 12.72
CA GLN A 58 1.93 2.01 13.56
C GLN A 58 2.03 3.53 13.56
N ILE A 59 1.83 4.17 12.39
CA ILE A 59 1.84 5.64 12.27
C ILE A 59 0.68 6.25 13.08
N ILE A 60 -0.52 5.68 12.98
CA ILE A 60 -1.69 6.14 13.74
C ILE A 60 -1.43 6.00 15.25
N LEU A 61 -0.94 4.84 15.69
CA LEU A 61 -0.60 4.63 17.10
C LEU A 61 0.44 5.63 17.60
N HIS A 62 1.46 5.91 16.80
CA HIS A 62 2.49 6.89 17.14
C HIS A 62 1.91 8.32 17.26
N GLN A 63 0.99 8.71 16.36
CA GLN A 63 0.26 9.98 16.45
C GLN A 63 -0.60 10.08 17.72
N GLU A 64 -1.14 8.96 18.19
CA GLU A 64 -1.88 8.86 19.45
C GLU A 64 -0.98 8.80 20.70
N GLY A 65 0.36 8.84 20.53
CA GLY A 65 1.32 8.70 21.62
C GLY A 65 1.39 7.29 22.23
N ARG A 66 0.92 6.28 21.50
CA ARG A 66 0.88 4.88 21.92
C ARG A 66 1.82 4.03 21.06
N LEU A 67 2.44 3.03 21.66
CA LEU A 67 3.29 2.08 20.94
C LEU A 67 2.73 0.68 21.10
N LYS A 68 2.50 0.00 19.97
CA LYS A 68 2.19 -1.43 19.96
C LYS A 68 3.51 -2.19 19.82
N LEU A 69 3.92 -2.84 20.90
CA LEU A 69 5.09 -3.71 20.91
C LEU A 69 4.71 -5.03 20.25
N ASN A 70 5.38 -5.37 19.15
CA ASN A 70 5.21 -6.67 18.51
C ASN A 70 5.98 -7.74 19.30
N ASN A 71 5.47 -8.97 19.26
CA ASN A 71 6.19 -10.10 19.82
C ASN A 71 7.43 -10.40 18.97
N ILE A 72 8.56 -10.69 19.63
CA ILE A 72 9.87 -10.94 19.00
C ILE A 72 9.77 -12.10 17.98
N ASP A 73 8.96 -13.11 18.27
CA ASP A 73 8.76 -14.26 17.38
C ASP A 73 8.13 -13.90 16.04
N GLU A 74 7.20 -12.93 16.00
CA GLU A 74 6.61 -12.43 14.75
C GLU A 74 7.66 -11.71 13.89
N VAL A 75 8.49 -10.88 14.53
CA VAL A 75 9.54 -10.11 13.84
C VAL A 75 10.62 -11.04 13.26
N ILE A 76 11.01 -12.07 14.01
CA ILE A 76 11.99 -13.07 13.55
C ILE A 76 11.44 -13.87 12.37
N THR A 77 10.14 -14.17 12.36
CA THR A 77 9.51 -14.92 11.28
C THR A 77 9.44 -14.11 9.98
N GLU A 78 9.25 -12.79 10.07
CA GLU A 78 9.29 -11.90 8.91
C GLU A 78 10.70 -11.70 8.34
N LEU A 79 11.74 -11.70 9.19
CA LEU A 79 13.15 -11.52 8.76
C LEU A 79 13.77 -12.77 8.12
N ARG A 80 13.21 -13.96 8.36
CA ARG A 80 13.69 -15.23 7.79
C ARG A 80 13.10 -15.57 6.42
N LYS A 81 12.14 -14.79 5.92
CA LYS A 81 11.38 -15.06 4.69
C LYS A 81 11.90 -14.24 3.52
#